data_AF-A0A954I3I4-F1
#
_entry.id   AF-A0A954I3I4-F1
#
_cell.length_a   1.000
_cell.length_b   1.000
_cell.length_c   1.000
_cell.angle_alpha   90.00
_cell.angle_beta   90.00
_cell.angle_gamma   90.00
#
_symmetry.space_group_name_H-M   'P 1'
#
loop_
_entity.id
_entity.type
_entity.pdbx_description
1 polymer ?
#
loop_
_entity_poly.entity_id
_entity_poly.type
_entity_poly.pdbx_seq_one_letter_code
_entity_poly.pdbx_strand_id
1 'polypeptide(L)'
;MYVLRNYACSLLTVALLLAGCGQSGELDRRAVEGSVQVNGDALARGQIVFAPQPGTVGPAGSAVIDAGKFAIDADSGLVPGEYRVEIQAL
;
A
#
# COMPACT_ATOMS: atom_id res chain seq x y z
N MET A 1 -5.82 36.77 -47.86
CA MET A 1 -5.05 36.84 -46.60
C MET A 1 -5.97 36.44 -45.46
N TYR A 2 -6.08 35.13 -45.22
CA TYR A 2 -5.35 34.39 -44.17
C TYR A 2 -6.05 34.45 -42.81
N VAL A 3 -7.24 33.87 -42.65
CA VAL A 3 -7.59 33.34 -41.32
C VAL A 3 -8.65 32.22 -41.28
N LEU A 4 -9.43 31.95 -42.32
CA LEU A 4 -10.48 30.89 -42.24
C LEU A 4 -10.00 29.44 -42.50
N ARG A 5 -8.68 29.19 -42.46
CA ARG A 5 -8.10 27.86 -42.79
C ARG A 5 -7.33 27.20 -41.65
N ASN A 6 -7.47 27.65 -40.40
CA ASN A 6 -6.61 27.10 -39.34
C ASN A 6 -7.25 26.92 -37.95
N TYR A 7 -8.56 27.12 -37.79
CA TYR A 7 -9.20 26.99 -36.46
C TYR A 7 -9.48 25.53 -36.06
N ALA A 8 -9.58 24.61 -37.03
CA ALA A 8 -9.86 23.20 -36.78
C ALA A 8 -8.68 22.49 -36.07
N CYS A 9 -7.44 22.85 -36.42
CA CYS A 9 -6.25 22.28 -35.78
C CYS A 9 -5.97 22.87 -34.39
N SER A 10 -6.39 24.11 -34.14
CA SER A 10 -6.05 24.83 -32.90
C SER A 10 -7.02 24.56 -31.74
N LEU A 11 -8.23 24.07 -32.03
CA LEU A 11 -9.21 23.68 -31.01
C LEU A 11 -8.99 22.26 -30.47
N LEU A 12 -8.29 21.41 -31.23
CA LEU A 12 -8.03 20.01 -30.84
C LEU A 12 -6.90 19.87 -29.80
N THR A 13 -5.96 20.82 -29.77
CA THR A 13 -4.78 20.79 -28.90
C THR A 13 -5.08 21.14 -27.44
N VAL A 14 -6.15 21.89 -27.17
CA VAL A 14 -6.56 22.28 -25.80
C VAL A 14 -7.21 21.11 -25.06
N ALA A 15 -7.84 20.16 -25.76
CA ALA A 15 -8.52 19.03 -25.15
C ALA A 15 -7.57 17.97 -24.55
N LEU A 16 -6.32 17.87 -25.05
CA LEU A 16 -5.34 16.90 -24.54
C LEU A 16 -4.65 17.33 -23.23
N LEU A 17 -4.78 18.60 -22.82
CA LEU A 17 -4.16 19.11 -21.59
C LEU A 17 -4.95 18.76 -20.31
N LEU A 18 -6.18 18.24 -20.45
CA LEU A 18 -7.02 17.79 -19.33
C LEU A 18 -6.87 16.28 -19.04
N ALA A 19 -6.13 15.54 -19.86
CA ALA A 19 -5.64 14.20 -19.51
C ALA A 19 -4.40 14.31 -18.61
N GLY A 20 -4.45 15.18 -17.60
CA GLY A 20 -3.46 15.24 -16.53
C GLY A 20 -3.59 13.98 -15.69
N CYS A 21 -2.50 13.24 -15.56
CA CYS A 21 -2.35 11.99 -14.83
C CYS A 21 -3.21 11.95 -13.57
N GLY A 22 -4.23 11.09 -13.58
CA GLY A 22 -4.76 10.55 -12.34
C GLY A 22 -3.64 9.77 -11.68
N GLN A 23 -2.88 10.43 -10.80
CA GLN A 23 -2.12 9.72 -9.79
C GLN A 23 -3.18 9.09 -8.89
N SER A 24 -3.60 7.87 -9.22
CA SER A 24 -4.26 7.00 -8.27
C SER A 24 -3.41 7.08 -7.00
N GLY A 25 -4.03 7.47 -5.89
CA GLY A 25 -3.39 7.54 -4.58
C GLY A 25 -3.04 6.14 -4.09
N GLU A 26 -2.23 5.41 -4.85
CA GLU A 26 -1.63 4.15 -4.44
C GLU A 26 -0.65 4.47 -3.33
N LEU A 27 -0.98 3.95 -2.15
CA LEU A 27 -0.07 3.90 -1.03
C LEU A 27 1.16 3.08 -1.46
N ASP A 28 2.37 3.53 -1.14
CA ASP A 28 3.61 2.76 -1.36
C ASP A 28 3.66 1.57 -0.40
N ARG A 29 2.82 0.57 -0.66
CA ARG A 29 2.70 -0.62 0.17
C ARG A 29 3.88 -1.54 -0.08
N ARG A 30 4.42 -2.09 1.01
CA ARG A 30 5.54 -3.01 1.00
C ARG A 30 5.10 -4.34 1.60
N ALA A 31 5.52 -5.42 0.97
CA ALA A 31 5.37 -6.76 1.55
C ALA A 31 6.17 -6.84 2.86
N VAL A 32 5.65 -7.61 3.82
CA VAL A 32 6.31 -7.86 5.11
C VAL A 32 6.14 -9.32 5.47
N GLU A 33 7.24 -9.97 5.82
CA GLU A 33 7.28 -11.35 6.27
C GLU A 33 8.17 -11.48 7.51
N GLY A 34 7.96 -12.53 8.29
CA GLY A 34 8.76 -12.75 9.48
C GLY A 34 8.46 -14.04 10.19
N SER A 35 9.02 -14.16 11.39
CA SER A 35 8.76 -15.28 12.28
C SER A 35 8.53 -14.87 13.71
N VAL A 36 7.69 -15.64 14.40
CA VAL A 36 7.34 -15.44 15.81
C VAL A 36 7.73 -16.68 16.60
N GLN A 37 8.50 -16.47 17.67
CA GLN A 37 8.92 -17.52 18.60
C GLN A 37 8.58 -17.12 20.04
N VAL A 38 8.20 -18.10 20.84
CA VAL A 38 7.93 -17.96 22.28
C VAL A 38 8.85 -18.94 23.00
N ASN A 39 9.72 -18.43 23.87
CA ASN A 39 10.73 -19.23 24.59
C ASN A 39 11.66 -20.07 23.68
N GLY A 40 11.90 -19.61 22.45
CA GLY A 40 12.73 -20.31 21.45
C GLY A 40 11.98 -21.29 20.56
N ASP A 41 10.70 -21.56 20.85
CA ASP A 41 9.86 -22.41 20.01
C ASP A 41 9.00 -21.57 19.06
N ALA A 42 8.80 -22.05 17.83
CA ALA A 42 7.91 -21.43 16.87
C ALA A 42 6.47 -21.38 17.40
N LEU A 43 5.81 -20.23 17.31
CA LEU A 43 4.41 -20.10 17.70
C LEU A 43 3.53 -20.94 16.75
N ALA A 44 2.90 -22.00 17.25
CA ALA A 44 2.15 -22.94 16.42
C ALA A 44 1.05 -22.26 15.59
N ARG A 45 0.23 -21.43 16.26
CA ARG A 45 -0.80 -20.60 15.63
C ARG A 45 -0.99 -19.28 16.36
N GLY A 46 -1.36 -18.26 15.60
CA GLY A 46 -1.73 -16.96 16.15
C GLY A 46 -2.17 -15.97 15.09
N GLN A 47 -2.34 -14.72 15.52
CA GLN A 47 -2.57 -13.58 14.65
C GLN A 47 -1.57 -12.47 15.00
N ILE A 48 -1.06 -11.79 13.99
CA ILE A 48 -0.25 -10.58 14.12
C ILE A 48 -1.00 -9.40 13.51
N VAL A 49 -1.00 -8.27 14.21
CA VAL A 49 -1.60 -7.01 13.78
C VAL A 49 -0.55 -5.90 13.83
N PHE A 50 -0.47 -5.13 12.75
CA PHE A 50 0.37 -3.96 12.60
C PHE A 50 -0.51 -2.71 12.66
N ALA A 51 -0.58 -2.08 13.83
CA ALA A 51 -1.36 -0.87 14.05
C ALA A 51 -0.48 0.38 13.82
N PRO A 52 -0.75 1.21 12.79
CA PRO A 52 0.08 2.38 12.48
C PRO A 52 0.10 3.37 13.65
N GLN A 53 1.28 3.93 13.92
CA GLN A 53 1.46 4.98 14.92
C GLN A 53 1.28 6.38 14.32
N PRO A 54 1.07 7.43 15.14
CA PRO A 54 0.99 8.80 14.65
C PRO A 54 2.17 9.17 13.75
N GLY A 55 1.88 9.64 12.53
CA GLY A 55 2.88 9.91 11.49
C GLY A 55 2.92 8.87 10.36
N THR A 56 2.36 7.69 10.57
CA THR A 56 2.20 6.66 9.53
C THR A 56 0.80 6.75 8.91
N VAL A 57 0.72 7.12 7.64
CA VAL A 57 -0.57 7.24 6.91
C VAL A 57 -0.81 5.99 6.08
N GLY A 58 -1.64 5.09 6.60
CA GLY A 58 -2.03 3.85 5.93
C GLY A 58 -2.99 3.03 6.77
N PRO A 59 -3.61 1.99 6.21
CA PRO A 59 -4.43 1.07 6.98
C PRO A 59 -3.57 0.18 7.89
N ALA A 60 -4.19 -0.41 8.91
CA ALA A 60 -3.58 -1.50 9.64
C ALA A 60 -3.40 -2.73 8.73
N GLY A 61 -2.33 -3.48 8.96
CA GLY A 61 -2.14 -4.79 8.34
C GLY A 61 -2.30 -5.91 9.36
N SER A 62 -2.66 -7.10 8.90
CA SER A 62 -2.72 -8.28 9.75
C SER A 62 -2.40 -9.54 8.97
N ALA A 63 -1.86 -10.54 9.65
CA ALA A 63 -1.61 -11.86 9.08
C ALA A 63 -1.88 -12.95 10.11
N VAL A 64 -2.19 -14.14 9.61
CA VAL A 64 -2.18 -15.36 10.42
C VAL A 64 -0.73 -15.80 10.61
N ILE A 65 -0.41 -16.22 11.84
CA ILE A 65 0.82 -16.93 12.15
C ILE A 65 0.51 -18.43 12.08
N ASP A 66 1.27 -19.15 11.26
CA ASP A 66 1.20 -20.61 11.17
C ASP A 66 2.63 -21.17 11.21
N ALA A 67 2.88 -22.15 12.09
CA ALA A 67 4.22 -22.70 12.32
C ALA A 67 5.30 -21.62 12.55
N GLY A 68 4.93 -20.57 13.28
CA GLY A 68 5.79 -19.44 13.62
C GLY A 68 6.11 -18.51 12.45
N LYS A 69 5.41 -18.59 11.31
CA LYS A 69 5.64 -17.75 10.13
C LYS A 69 4.41 -16.92 9.79
N PHE A 70 4.63 -15.72 9.27
CA PHE A 70 3.58 -14.85 8.73
C PHE A 70 4.10 -14.12 7.49
N ALA A 71 3.19 -13.76 6.59
CA ALA A 71 3.48 -12.94 5.41
C ALA A 71 2.28 -12.06 5.06
N ILE A 72 2.56 -10.84 4.60
CA ILE A 72 1.61 -9.90 4.01
C ILE A 72 2.21 -9.47 2.67
N ASP A 73 1.52 -9.77 1.58
CA ASP A 73 1.97 -9.43 0.22
C ASP A 73 1.86 -7.93 -0.05
N ALA A 74 2.55 -7.43 -1.09
CA ALA A 74 2.60 -6.00 -1.40
C ALA A 74 1.21 -5.40 -1.68
N ASP A 75 0.29 -6.16 -2.30
CA ASP A 75 -1.07 -5.71 -2.60
C ASP A 75 -1.87 -5.33 -1.33
N SER A 76 -1.59 -6.02 -0.21
CA SER A 76 -2.18 -5.76 1.11
C SER A 76 -1.16 -5.22 2.12
N GLY A 77 0.02 -4.83 1.63
CA GLY A 77 1.21 -4.52 2.40
C GLY A 77 1.10 -3.27 3.26
N LEU A 78 2.13 -3.06 4.07
CA LEU A 78 2.24 -1.93 4.97
C LEU A 78 2.87 -0.74 4.26
N VAL A 79 2.42 0.46 4.57
CA VAL A 79 3.10 1.69 4.16
C VAL A 79 4.34 1.88 5.04
N PRO A 80 5.49 2.33 4.51
CA PRO A 80 6.65 2.66 5.33
C PRO A 80 6.30 3.61 6.48
N GLY A 81 6.69 3.24 7.69
CA GLY A 81 6.40 4.02 8.89
C GLY A 81 6.55 3.22 10.18
N GLU A 82 6.15 3.84 11.29
CA GLU A 82 6.15 3.22 12.61
C GLU A 82 4.82 2.51 12.89
N TYR A 83 4.90 1.32 13.49
CA TYR A 83 3.77 0.48 13.85
C TYR A 83 3.92 -0.08 15.27
N ARG A 84 2.80 -0.21 15.96
CA ARG A 84 2.66 -1.06 17.13
C ARG A 84 2.32 -2.46 16.64
N VAL A 85 3.12 -3.45 17.03
CA VAL A 85 2.92 -4.85 16.67
C VAL A 85 2.24 -5.56 17.83
N GLU A 86 1.08 -6.15 17.55
CA GLU A 86 0.30 -6.92 18.50
C GLU A 86 0.24 -8.38 18.03
N ILE A 87 0.54 -9.32 18.92
CA ILE A 87 0.54 -10.75 18.63
C ILE A 87 -0.39 -11.44 19.62
N GLN A 88 -1.34 -12.20 19.08
CA GLN A 88 -2.24 -13.04 19.86
C GLN A 88 -2.03 -14.51 19.49
N ALA A 89 -1.72 -15.34 20.49
CA ALA A 89 -1.68 -16.79 20.33
C ALA A 89 -3.11 -17.37 20.30
N LEU A 90 -3.32 -18.42 19.50
CA LEU A 90 -4.61 -19.10 19.33
C LEU A 90 -4.51 -20.59 19.66
#